data_AF-A0A0C9RMI1-F1
#
_entry.id   AF-A0A0C9RMI1-F1
#
_cell.length_a   1.000
_cell.length_b   1.000
_cell.length_c   1.000
_cell.angle_alpha   90.00
_cell.angle_beta   90.00
_cell.angle_gamma   90.00
#
_symmetry.space_group_name_H-M   'P 1'
#
loop_
_entity.id
_entity.type
_entity.pdbx_description
1 polymer ?
#
loop_
_entity_poly.entity_id
_entity_poly.type
_entity_poly.pdbx_seq_one_letter_code
_entity_poly.pdbx_strand_id
1 'polypeptide(L)'
;MSTMGNIPYHLSTQMNMNIPIKEEFPGEFNFDLLLNSQGAGKNCVFSQELRKVFINMEQTLPLKFKWDPPVDGLWLRTTMVFSMDQYRTDPVVRCHNHMATNSVSNQNIAEHVLRHVVRCTHLDSIYEEISGHMSVSVPLGTPQPGCRYVPLGFQFF
;
A
#
# COMPACT_ATOMS: atom_id res chain seq x y z
N MET A 1 21.16 -49.94 25.84
CA MET A 1 22.24 -49.19 25.18
C MET A 1 21.71 -48.70 23.86
N SER A 2 21.57 -47.36 23.72
CA SER A 2 21.61 -46.58 22.47
C SER A 2 20.54 -46.91 21.40
N THR A 3 19.73 -45.99 20.87
CA THR A 3 19.99 -44.58 20.54
C THR A 3 18.69 -43.78 20.51
N MET A 4 18.74 -42.59 21.12
CA MET A 4 17.81 -41.49 20.82
C MET A 4 18.03 -41.05 19.36
N GLY A 5 16.96 -41.04 18.57
CA GLY A 5 16.93 -40.38 17.27
C GLY A 5 16.06 -39.12 17.36
N ASN A 6 16.68 -38.00 17.71
CA ASN A 6 16.08 -36.67 17.59
C ASN A 6 15.84 -36.37 16.10
N ILE A 7 14.57 -36.20 15.70
CA ILE A 7 14.24 -35.61 14.41
C ILE A 7 14.21 -34.10 14.62
N PRO A 8 15.09 -33.31 13.97
CA PRO A 8 15.08 -31.88 14.12
C PRO A 8 13.83 -31.31 13.45
N TYR A 9 13.05 -30.59 14.25
CA TYR A 9 12.06 -29.60 13.85
C TYR A 9 12.74 -28.55 12.97
N HIS A 10 12.85 -28.84 11.67
CA HIS A 10 13.04 -27.79 10.70
C HIS A 10 11.67 -27.12 10.51
N LEU A 11 11.39 -26.12 11.36
CA LEU A 11 10.44 -25.08 11.00
C LEU A 11 11.03 -24.45 9.74
N SER A 12 10.63 -24.92 8.57
CA SER A 12 10.76 -24.13 7.36
C SER A 12 9.91 -22.90 7.62
N THR A 13 10.54 -21.80 8.03
CA THR A 13 9.99 -20.47 7.83
C THR A 13 9.80 -20.39 6.33
N GLN A 14 8.60 -20.73 5.87
CA GLN A 14 8.24 -20.63 4.46
C GLN A 14 8.34 -19.14 4.18
N MET A 15 9.49 -18.71 3.65
CA MET A 15 9.69 -17.36 3.17
C MET A 15 8.73 -17.22 2.01
N ASN A 16 7.52 -16.80 2.33
CA ASN A 16 6.46 -16.57 1.37
C ASN A 16 6.85 -15.27 0.64
N MET A 17 7.78 -15.41 -0.31
CA MET A 17 8.11 -14.38 -1.28
C MET A 17 6.95 -14.31 -2.27
N ASN A 18 5.81 -13.82 -1.80
CA ASN A 18 4.62 -13.71 -2.62
C ASN A 18 4.76 -12.43 -3.45
N ILE A 19 5.24 -12.59 -4.68
CA ILE A 19 5.32 -11.51 -5.66
C ILE A 19 3.88 -10.96 -5.86
N PRO A 20 3.62 -9.67 -5.60
CA PRO A 20 2.27 -9.15 -5.76
C PRO A 20 1.78 -9.25 -7.20
N ILE A 21 0.53 -9.70 -7.37
CA ILE A 21 -0.16 -9.74 -8.65
C ILE A 21 -0.60 -8.31 -8.99
N LYS A 22 -0.39 -7.89 -10.25
CA LYS A 22 -0.73 -6.55 -10.77
C LYS A 22 -2.05 -6.55 -11.56
N GLU A 23 -2.63 -7.72 -11.79
CA GLU A 23 -3.86 -7.88 -12.55
C GLU A 23 -5.05 -7.31 -11.79
N GLU A 24 -5.92 -6.60 -12.50
CA GLU A 24 -7.14 -6.05 -11.94
C GLU A 24 -8.18 -7.16 -11.79
N PHE A 25 -8.72 -7.30 -10.58
CA PHE A 25 -9.74 -8.28 -10.26
C PHE A 25 -10.86 -7.62 -9.44
N PRO A 26 -12.01 -7.28 -10.06
CA PRO A 26 -13.13 -6.67 -9.35
C PRO A 26 -13.75 -7.61 -8.30
N GLY A 27 -13.65 -8.93 -8.51
CA GLY A 27 -14.20 -9.93 -7.62
C GLY A 27 -15.73 -9.85 -7.47
N GLU A 28 -16.25 -10.54 -6.45
CA GLU A 28 -17.69 -10.64 -6.20
C GLU A 28 -18.33 -9.32 -5.77
N PHE A 29 -17.53 -8.40 -5.23
CA PHE A 29 -17.99 -7.09 -4.79
C PHE A 29 -17.83 -5.99 -5.84
N ASN A 30 -17.45 -6.32 -7.08
CA ASN A 30 -17.17 -5.34 -8.14
C ASN A 30 -16.28 -4.18 -7.65
N PHE A 31 -15.22 -4.52 -6.91
CA PHE A 31 -14.30 -3.57 -6.31
C PHE A 31 -13.62 -2.73 -7.40
N ASP A 32 -13.62 -1.42 -7.20
CA ASP A 32 -13.14 -0.47 -8.18
C ASP A 32 -12.45 0.74 -7.52
N LEU A 33 -11.42 1.25 -8.21
CA LEU A 33 -10.67 2.44 -7.85
C LEU A 33 -11.06 3.58 -8.80
N LEU A 34 -11.79 4.55 -8.29
CA LEU A 34 -12.24 5.71 -9.04
C LEU A 34 -11.17 6.81 -9.03
N LEU A 35 -10.47 6.98 -10.15
CA LEU A 35 -9.51 8.06 -10.36
C LEU A 35 -10.21 9.25 -11.03
N ASN A 36 -10.29 10.38 -10.33
CA ASN A 36 -10.93 11.58 -10.86
C ASN A 36 -9.90 12.44 -11.63
N SER A 37 -10.07 12.57 -12.95
CA SER A 37 -9.30 13.52 -13.77
C SER A 37 -9.74 14.97 -13.56
N GLN A 38 -10.98 15.19 -13.12
CA GLN A 38 -11.60 16.51 -12.94
C GLN A 38 -11.41 17.00 -11.50
N GLY A 39 -10.24 17.58 -11.23
CA GLY A 39 -9.87 18.05 -9.88
C GLY A 39 -8.38 17.97 -9.58
N ALA A 40 -7.57 17.56 -10.57
CA ALA A 40 -6.12 17.66 -10.57
C ALA A 40 -5.67 19.09 -10.26
N GLY A 41 -5.33 19.36 -9.00
CA GLY A 41 -4.68 20.61 -8.60
C GLY A 41 -3.29 20.72 -9.24
N LYS A 42 -2.62 21.87 -9.07
CA LYS A 42 -1.28 22.13 -9.65
C LYS A 42 -0.22 21.05 -9.34
N ASN A 43 -0.43 20.25 -8.30
CA ASN A 43 0.55 19.30 -7.78
C ASN A 43 0.22 17.82 -8.04
N CYS A 44 -0.90 17.51 -8.69
CA CYS A 44 -1.33 16.14 -8.96
C CYS A 44 -2.15 16.07 -10.25
N VAL A 45 -1.71 15.28 -11.23
CA VAL A 45 -2.38 15.09 -12.52
C VAL A 45 -2.57 13.60 -12.79
N PHE A 46 -3.77 13.21 -13.19
CA PHE A 46 -4.06 11.85 -13.65
C PHE A 46 -4.16 11.81 -15.17
N SER A 47 -3.33 10.98 -15.81
CA SER A 47 -3.43 10.64 -17.22
C SER A 47 -4.20 9.34 -17.38
N GLN A 48 -5.40 9.43 -17.93
CA GLN A 48 -6.22 8.25 -18.22
C GLN A 48 -5.58 7.37 -19.31
N GLU A 49 -5.01 7.98 -20.35
CA GLU A 49 -4.33 7.28 -21.45
C GLU A 49 -3.16 6.42 -20.93
N LEU A 50 -2.33 7.00 -20.06
CA LEU A 50 -1.19 6.28 -19.51
C LEU A 50 -1.54 5.41 -18.30
N ARG A 51 -2.75 5.59 -17.74
CA ARG A 51 -3.16 5.09 -16.43
C ARG A 51 -2.12 5.43 -15.35
N LYS A 52 -1.65 6.69 -15.34
CA LYS A 52 -0.58 7.17 -14.46
C LYS A 52 -1.00 8.41 -13.69
N VAL A 53 -0.60 8.44 -12.42
CA VAL A 53 -0.65 9.64 -11.58
C VAL A 53 0.73 10.28 -11.57
N PHE A 54 0.78 11.58 -11.87
CA PHE A 54 1.94 12.43 -11.69
C PHE A 54 1.68 13.31 -10.47
N ILE A 55 2.50 13.19 -9.44
CA ILE A 55 2.31 13.88 -8.17
C ILE A 55 3.65 14.33 -7.59
N ASN A 56 3.69 15.53 -7.00
CA ASN A 56 4.86 15.99 -6.27
C ASN A 56 4.99 15.24 -4.94
N MET A 57 6.22 15.07 -4.44
CA MET A 57 6.47 14.45 -3.14
C MET A 57 5.70 15.15 -2.02
N GLU A 58 5.28 14.38 -1.02
CA GLU A 58 4.55 14.80 0.18
C GLU A 58 3.14 15.38 -0.07
N GLN A 59 2.70 15.43 -1.33
CA GLN A 59 1.34 15.84 -1.66
C GLN A 59 0.36 14.70 -1.48
N THR A 60 -0.85 15.03 -1.03
CA THR A 60 -1.92 14.05 -0.85
C THR A 60 -2.59 13.74 -2.18
N LEU A 61 -2.57 12.47 -2.57
CA LEU A 61 -3.37 11.87 -3.61
C LEU A 61 -4.72 11.41 -3.02
N PRO A 62 -5.83 12.09 -3.33
CA PRO A 62 -7.15 11.62 -2.97
C PRO A 62 -7.59 10.48 -3.90
N LEU A 63 -7.86 9.31 -3.35
CA LEU A 63 -8.39 8.14 -4.04
C LEU A 63 -9.80 7.81 -3.54
N LYS A 64 -10.63 7.24 -4.42
CA LYS A 64 -12.01 6.87 -4.11
C LYS A 64 -12.21 5.40 -4.41
N PHE A 65 -12.69 4.65 -3.43
CA PHE A 65 -12.87 3.20 -3.53
C PHE A 65 -14.35 2.87 -3.53
N LYS A 66 -14.78 1.99 -4.43
CA LYS A 66 -16.17 1.58 -4.58
C LYS A 66 -16.26 0.05 -4.59
N TRP A 67 -17.34 -0.46 -4.01
CA TRP A 67 -17.74 -1.86 -4.08
C TRP A 67 -19.26 -1.97 -3.91
N ASP A 68 -19.83 -3.10 -4.34
CA ASP A 68 -21.27 -3.39 -4.31
C ASP A 68 -21.50 -4.91 -4.19
N PRO A 69 -22.31 -5.39 -3.22
CA PRO A 69 -23.07 -4.64 -2.21
C PRO A 69 -22.19 -3.96 -1.16
N PRO A 70 -22.67 -2.88 -0.51
CA PRO A 70 -21.92 -2.21 0.55
C PRO A 70 -21.84 -3.10 1.78
N VAL A 71 -20.73 -3.80 1.94
CA VAL A 71 -20.38 -4.58 3.14
C VAL A 71 -19.36 -3.83 3.99
N ASP A 72 -19.44 -4.02 5.31
CA ASP A 72 -18.51 -3.45 6.30
C ASP A 72 -17.38 -4.44 6.65
N GLY A 73 -16.37 -3.98 7.39
CA GLY A 73 -15.25 -4.79 7.87
C GLY A 73 -14.19 -5.07 6.80
N LEU A 74 -14.28 -4.42 5.63
CA LEU A 74 -13.27 -4.55 4.58
C LEU A 74 -12.01 -3.74 4.94
N TRP A 75 -10.86 -4.30 4.54
CA TRP A 75 -9.56 -3.67 4.65
C TRP A 75 -8.97 -3.45 3.26
N LEU A 76 -8.35 -2.29 3.06
CA LEU A 76 -7.56 -1.99 1.89
C LEU A 76 -6.09 -2.14 2.22
N ARG A 77 -5.39 -3.01 1.48
CA ARG A 77 -3.93 -3.11 1.51
C ARG A 77 -3.33 -2.45 0.27
N THR A 78 -2.42 -1.51 0.48
CA THR A 78 -1.66 -0.83 -0.57
C THR A 78 -0.19 -1.25 -0.49
N THR A 79 0.38 -1.68 -1.62
CA THR A 79 1.80 -2.00 -1.76
C THR A 79 2.37 -1.38 -3.03
N MET A 80 3.64 -1.00 -2.98
CA MET A 80 4.37 -0.47 -4.13
C MET A 80 5.24 -1.58 -4.72
N VAL A 81 5.20 -1.73 -6.05
CA VAL A 81 6.04 -2.68 -6.79
C VAL A 81 6.69 -1.99 -7.99
N PHE A 82 7.85 -2.46 -8.39
CA PHE A 82 8.46 -2.02 -9.64
C PHE A 82 7.62 -2.46 -10.84
N SER A 83 7.53 -1.58 -11.84
CA SER A 83 6.76 -1.84 -13.06
C SER A 83 7.43 -2.87 -13.97
N MET A 84 8.76 -2.79 -14.10
CA MET A 84 9.58 -3.72 -14.87
C MET A 84 9.70 -5.06 -14.15
N ASP A 85 9.39 -6.16 -14.85
CA ASP A 85 9.30 -7.48 -14.23
C ASP A 85 10.64 -8.00 -13.69
N GLN A 86 11.77 -7.56 -14.24
CA GLN A 86 13.10 -7.93 -13.74
C GLN A 86 13.39 -7.43 -12.31
N TYR A 87 12.66 -6.41 -11.83
CA TYR A 87 12.79 -5.86 -10.48
C TYR A 87 11.57 -6.18 -9.60
N ARG A 88 10.68 -7.08 -10.05
CA ARG A 88 9.39 -7.30 -9.37
C ARG A 88 9.51 -7.93 -7.98
N THR A 89 10.61 -8.63 -7.73
CA THR A 89 10.97 -9.18 -6.42
C THR A 89 11.65 -8.17 -5.51
N ASP A 90 12.06 -7.01 -6.04
CA ASP A 90 12.81 -6.05 -5.27
C ASP A 90 11.84 -5.18 -4.44
N PRO A 91 12.17 -4.92 -3.16
CA PRO A 91 11.35 -4.09 -2.32
C PRO A 91 11.42 -2.62 -2.76
N VAL A 92 10.27 -1.96 -2.82
CA VAL A 92 10.20 -0.52 -3.06
C VAL A 92 10.31 0.22 -1.73
N VAL A 93 11.48 0.82 -1.48
CA VAL A 93 11.82 1.53 -0.24
C VAL A 93 12.32 2.94 -0.51
N ARG A 94 12.19 3.82 0.49
CA ARG A 94 12.76 5.17 0.43
C ARG A 94 14.29 5.11 0.40
N CYS A 95 14.92 6.06 -0.28
CA CYS A 95 16.38 6.15 -0.30
C CYS A 95 16.92 6.66 1.05
N HIS A 96 18.21 6.40 1.32
CA HIS A 96 18.87 6.80 2.56
C HIS A 96 18.68 8.29 2.90
N ASN A 97 18.77 9.17 1.90
CA ASN A 97 18.62 10.62 2.11
C ASN A 97 17.20 10.99 2.56
N HIS A 98 16.18 10.40 1.95
CA HIS A 98 14.79 10.68 2.34
C HIS A 98 14.41 10.01 3.67
N MET A 99 15.10 8.94 4.09
CA MET A 99 14.92 8.32 5.41
C MET A 99 15.65 9.05 6.55
N ALA A 100 16.45 10.09 6.25
CA ALA A 100 17.22 10.77 7.27
C ALA A 100 16.33 11.39 8.36
N THR A 101 16.68 11.18 9.62
CA THR A 101 15.89 11.59 10.79
C THR A 101 15.82 13.11 10.98
N ASN A 102 16.70 13.86 10.33
CA ASN A 102 16.68 15.32 10.30
C ASN A 102 15.68 15.90 9.28
N SER A 103 15.04 15.08 8.44
CA SER A 103 13.97 15.55 7.55
C SER A 103 12.74 15.96 8.36
N VAL A 104 12.16 17.10 8.04
CA VAL A 104 10.92 17.60 8.66
C VAL A 104 9.78 16.58 8.49
N SER A 105 9.69 15.91 7.33
CA SER A 105 8.66 14.90 7.05
C SER A 105 8.85 13.54 7.74
N ASN A 106 9.94 13.39 8.50
CA ASN A 106 10.22 12.21 9.31
C ASN A 106 10.07 12.48 10.82
N GLN A 107 9.77 13.72 11.23
CA GLN A 107 9.55 14.05 12.62
C GLN A 107 8.33 13.31 13.16
N ASN A 108 8.47 12.67 14.32
CA ASN A 108 7.42 11.89 14.99
C ASN A 108 6.88 10.70 14.18
N ILE A 109 7.62 10.24 13.16
CA ILE A 109 7.31 9.02 12.42
C ILE A 109 8.08 7.86 13.04
N ALA A 110 7.39 6.74 13.28
CA ALA A 110 8.04 5.54 13.79
C ALA A 110 9.07 5.01 12.79
N GLU A 111 10.19 4.48 13.28
CA GLU A 111 11.34 4.06 12.46
C GLU A 111 10.95 3.07 11.35
N HIS A 112 10.09 2.08 11.66
CA HIS A 112 9.62 1.10 10.68
C HIS A 112 8.80 1.75 9.54
N VAL A 113 8.11 2.87 9.80
CA VAL A 113 7.33 3.61 8.81
C VAL A 113 8.22 4.48 7.89
N LEU A 114 9.43 4.82 8.32
CA LEU A 114 10.34 5.69 7.56
C LEU A 114 10.74 5.08 6.21
N ARG A 115 10.73 3.75 6.09
CA ARG A 115 11.06 3.00 4.88
C ARG A 115 9.94 2.98 3.85
N HIS A 116 8.70 3.22 4.27
CA HIS A 116 7.53 3.19 3.38
C HIS A 116 7.52 4.40 2.45
N VAL A 117 7.50 4.13 1.14
CA VAL A 117 7.33 5.17 0.11
C VAL A 117 5.91 5.74 0.14
N VAL A 118 4.90 4.90 0.42
CA VAL A 118 3.49 5.29 0.50
C VAL A 118 3.01 5.28 1.95
N ARG A 119 2.32 6.36 2.34
CA ARG A 119 1.64 6.48 3.64
C ARG A 119 0.18 6.85 3.42
N CYS A 120 -0.72 6.29 4.22
CA CYS A 120 -2.13 6.67 4.20
C CYS A 120 -2.39 7.73 5.28
N THR A 121 -3.23 8.72 4.97
CA THR A 121 -3.58 9.80 5.90
C THR A 121 -4.61 9.37 6.95
N HIS A 122 -5.14 8.15 6.86
CA HIS A 122 -6.09 7.61 7.82
C HIS A 122 -5.39 7.25 9.14
N LEU A 123 -5.96 7.60 10.28
CA LEU A 123 -5.33 7.42 11.60
C LEU A 123 -5.12 5.94 11.96
N ASP A 124 -6.06 5.08 11.58
CA ASP A 124 -6.00 3.63 11.83
C ASP A 124 -5.18 2.85 10.78
N SER A 125 -4.26 3.53 10.09
CA SER A 125 -3.37 2.87 9.12
C SER A 125 -2.33 2.01 9.83
N ILE A 126 -2.24 0.75 9.42
CA ILE A 126 -1.26 -0.22 9.93
C ILE A 126 -0.17 -0.40 8.87
N TYR A 127 1.09 -0.31 9.30
CA TYR A 127 2.27 -0.44 8.44
C TYR A 127 2.92 -1.81 8.68
N GLU A 128 3.09 -2.60 7.63
CA GLU A 128 3.65 -3.94 7.69
C GLU A 128 4.88 -4.05 6.77
N GLU A 129 5.89 -4.78 7.25
CA GLU A 129 7.05 -5.21 6.46
C GLU A 129 7.10 -6.73 6.45
N ILE A 130 7.01 -7.33 5.25
CA ILE A 130 7.13 -8.78 5.08
C ILE A 130 8.19 -9.03 4.02
N SER A 131 9.27 -9.71 4.40
CA SER A 131 10.39 -10.01 3.50
C SER A 131 10.97 -8.76 2.82
N GLY A 132 10.99 -7.62 3.52
CA GLY A 132 11.43 -6.33 2.97
C GLY A 132 10.38 -5.57 2.16
N HIS A 133 9.25 -6.18 1.81
CA HIS A 133 8.16 -5.51 1.11
C HIS A 133 7.27 -4.76 2.09
N MET A 134 7.02 -3.50 1.74
CA MET A 134 6.24 -2.58 2.56
C MET A 134 4.79 -2.55 2.10
N SER A 135 3.86 -2.64 3.05
CA SER A 135 2.44 -2.43 2.81
C SER A 135 1.79 -1.58 3.88
N VAL A 136 0.78 -0.80 3.48
CA VAL A 136 -0.11 -0.09 4.40
C VAL A 136 -1.50 -0.70 4.30
N SER A 137 -2.08 -1.07 5.44
CA SER A 137 -3.41 -1.64 5.56
C SER A 137 -4.32 -0.65 6.31
N VAL A 138 -5.50 -0.34 5.77
CA VAL A 138 -6.43 0.64 6.33
C VAL A 138 -7.86 0.09 6.29
N PRO A 139 -8.68 0.28 7.35
CA PRO A 139 -10.09 -0.08 7.29
C PRO A 139 -10.81 0.79 6.25
N LEU A 140 -11.57 0.17 5.34
CA LEU A 140 -12.38 0.90 4.35
C LEU A 140 -13.67 1.46 4.97
N GLY A 141 -14.17 0.86 6.05
CA GLY A 141 -15.49 1.21 6.61
C GLY A 141 -16.59 1.07 5.56
N THR A 142 -17.63 1.91 5.65
CA THR A 142 -18.73 1.95 4.67
C THR A 142 -18.86 3.32 4.01
N PRO A 143 -19.32 3.42 2.74
CA PRO A 143 -19.67 4.70 2.14
C PRO A 143 -20.66 5.49 3.01
N GLN A 144 -20.42 6.78 3.18
CA GLN A 144 -21.35 7.66 3.90
C GLN A 144 -22.73 7.68 3.22
N PRO A 145 -23.83 7.94 3.95
CA PRO A 145 -25.16 8.08 3.36
C PRO A 145 -25.17 9.06 2.17
N GLY A 146 -25.69 8.62 1.03
CA GLY A 146 -25.69 9.41 -0.22
C GLY A 146 -24.39 9.35 -1.03
N CYS A 147 -23.33 8.71 -0.51
CA CYS A 147 -22.09 8.45 -1.24
C CYS A 147 -22.07 7.02 -1.81
N ARG A 148 -21.35 6.84 -2.92
CA ARG A 148 -21.13 5.53 -3.57
C ARG A 148 -19.68 5.06 -3.50
N TYR A 149 -18.86 5.73 -2.69
CA TYR A 149 -17.44 5.44 -2.55
C TYR A 149 -16.94 5.83 -1.15
N VAL A 150 -15.77 5.32 -0.78
CA VAL A 150 -15.00 5.77 0.38
C VAL A 150 -13.76 6.52 -0.11
N PRO A 151 -13.56 7.78 0.31
CA PRO A 151 -12.33 8.52 0.01
C PRO A 151 -11.21 8.16 1.00
N LEU A 152 -9.99 7.95 0.49
CA LEU A 152 -8.77 7.87 1.30
C LEU A 152 -7.67 8.73 0.68
N GLY A 153 -6.85 9.32 1.55
CA GLY A 153 -5.66 10.09 1.15
C GLY A 153 -4.40 9.25 1.25
N PHE A 154 -3.55 9.34 0.23
CA PHE A 154 -2.22 8.73 0.21
C PHE A 154 -1.16 9.78 -0.09
N GLN A 155 -0.02 9.70 0.58
CA GLN A 155 1.14 10.56 0.33
C GLN A 155 2.36 9.72 -0.03
N PHE A 156 3.23 10.28 -0.88
CA PHE A 156 4.42 9.61 -1.38
C PHE A 156 5.68 10.40 -0.96
N PHE A 157 6.63 9.73 -0.33
CA PHE A 157 7.81 10.31 0.34
C PHE A 157 9.13 9.69 -0.10
#